data_AF-A0A811L1F5-F1
#
_entry.id   AF-A0A811L1F5-F1
#
_cell.length_a   1.000
_cell.length_b   1.000
_cell.length_c   1.000
_cell.angle_alpha   90.00
_cell.angle_beta   90.00
_cell.angle_gamma   90.00
#
_symmetry.space_group_name_H-M   'P 1'
#
loop_
_entity.id
_entity.type
_entity.pdbx_description
1 polymer ?
#
loop_
_entity_poly.entity_id
_entity_poly.type
_entity_poly.pdbx_seq_one_letter_code
_entity_poly.pdbx_strand_id
1 'polypeptide(L)'
;MNSVPTVSVQRQLKEDWDNREFEYFAADNIKKIGESLNQFAYTCGNKLATLNDKITQLEQSLDFLEAKLSRVHSHTANEARLEVLKLYKNFQRITPTFWWDYQLTDYPLPVFREIIKKQFLKNAHVKDLRIIDRKVGEGYKDIESIEWAWYNPDHVRNFLFRENLEPKPKDFLSKFLQKVD
;
A
#
# COMPACT_ATOMS: atom_id res chain seq x y z
N MET A 1 34.26 71.87 -29.02
CA MET A 1 33.13 71.30 -28.26
C MET A 1 32.57 70.16 -29.09
N ASN A 2 32.68 68.87 -28.80
CA ASN A 2 33.22 68.13 -27.66
C ASN A 2 34.03 66.98 -28.28
N SER A 3 35.28 66.81 -27.86
CA SER A 3 36.15 65.72 -28.31
C SER A 3 35.47 64.39 -27.97
N VAL A 4 34.94 63.69 -28.97
CA VAL A 4 34.59 62.27 -28.83
C VAL A 4 35.88 61.58 -28.40
N PRO A 5 35.94 60.95 -27.22
CA PRO A 5 37.16 60.27 -26.82
C PRO A 5 37.37 59.15 -27.82
N THR A 6 38.37 59.29 -28.69
CA THR A 6 38.78 58.24 -29.63
C THR A 6 39.45 57.15 -28.83
N VAL A 7 38.61 56.28 -28.28
CA VAL A 7 39.02 55.04 -27.65
C VAL A 7 39.74 54.21 -28.72
N SER A 8 40.98 53.78 -28.44
CA SER A 8 41.76 53.01 -29.41
C SER A 8 41.02 51.72 -29.80
N VAL A 9 41.18 51.27 -31.06
CA VAL A 9 40.61 49.99 -31.53
C VAL A 9 41.00 48.84 -30.61
N GLN A 10 42.21 48.88 -30.04
CA GLN A 10 42.69 47.93 -29.05
C GLN A 10 41.81 47.90 -27.79
N ARG A 11 41.33 49.07 -27.33
CA ARG A 11 40.42 49.15 -26.18
C ARG A 11 39.02 48.68 -26.52
N GLN A 12 38.51 48.95 -27.73
CA GLN A 12 37.22 48.40 -28.20
C GLN A 12 37.25 46.87 -28.28
N LEU A 13 38.34 46.30 -28.80
CA LEU A 13 38.53 44.85 -28.81
C LEU A 13 38.56 44.29 -27.40
N LYS A 14 39.30 44.93 -26.48
CA LYS A 14 39.34 44.52 -25.07
C LYS A 14 37.93 44.55 -24.43
N GLU A 15 37.16 45.60 -24.66
CA GLU A 15 35.77 45.72 -24.18
C GLU A 15 34.86 44.61 -24.74
N ASP A 16 35.01 44.23 -26.02
CA ASP A 16 34.25 43.11 -26.63
C ASP A 16 34.63 41.75 -26.02
N TRP A 17 35.92 41.52 -25.78
CA TRP A 17 36.40 40.32 -25.07
C TRP A 17 35.83 40.25 -23.65
N ASP A 18 35.85 41.37 -22.93
CA ASP A 18 35.35 41.45 -21.55
C ASP A 18 33.81 41.23 -21.49
N ASN A 19 33.05 41.72 -22.49
CA ASN A 19 31.62 41.47 -22.59
C ASN A 19 31.29 39.99 -22.87
N ARG A 20 32.05 39.33 -23.76
CA ARG A 20 31.87 37.89 -24.03
C ARG A 20 32.21 37.05 -22.82
N GLU A 21 33.24 37.43 -22.08
CA GLU A 21 33.61 36.79 -20.82
C GLU A 21 32.47 36.92 -19.79
N PHE A 22 31.87 38.11 -19.68
CA PHE A 22 30.72 38.34 -18.82
C PHE A 22 29.48 37.53 -19.22
N GLU A 23 29.14 37.48 -20.51
CA GLU A 23 28.01 36.69 -21.02
C GLU A 23 28.19 35.19 -20.75
N TYR A 24 29.40 34.67 -20.98
CA TYR A 24 29.74 33.28 -20.68
C TYR A 24 29.59 32.98 -19.18
N PHE A 25 30.10 33.87 -18.33
CA PHE A 25 29.96 33.76 -16.88
C PHE A 25 28.48 33.79 -16.42
N ALA A 26 27.66 34.66 -17.01
CA ALA A 26 26.24 34.74 -16.72
C ALA A 26 25.49 33.46 -17.15
N ALA A 27 25.79 32.92 -18.34
CA ALA A 27 25.22 31.67 -18.83
C ALA A 27 25.59 30.47 -17.95
N ASP A 28 26.84 30.40 -17.49
CA ASP A 28 27.31 29.38 -16.55
C ASP A 28 26.57 29.47 -15.20
N ASN A 29 26.36 30.68 -14.68
CA ASN A 29 25.57 30.89 -13.47
C ASN A 29 24.11 30.46 -13.63
N ILE A 30 23.47 30.78 -14.76
CA ILE A 30 22.09 30.35 -15.05
C ILE A 30 22.01 28.81 -15.10
N LYS A 31 23.00 28.16 -15.72
CA LYS A 31 23.09 26.71 -15.76
C LYS A 31 23.20 26.10 -14.35
N LYS A 32 24.09 26.63 -13.51
CA LYS A 32 24.23 26.21 -12.11
C LYS A 32 22.94 26.37 -11.31
N ILE A 33 22.17 27.44 -11.55
CA ILE A 33 20.84 27.61 -10.94
C ILE A 33 19.89 26.50 -11.40
N GLY A 34 19.84 26.19 -12.70
CA GLY A 34 19.01 25.09 -13.23
C GLY A 34 19.38 23.73 -12.65
N GLU A 35 20.67 23.43 -12.53
CA GLU A 35 21.16 22.21 -11.87
C GLU A 35 20.76 22.16 -10.39
N SER A 36 20.86 23.30 -9.70
CA SER A 36 20.43 23.44 -8.30
C SER A 36 18.94 23.19 -8.12
N LEU A 37 18.09 23.65 -9.06
CA LEU A 37 16.65 23.43 -9.03
C LEU A 37 16.27 21.97 -9.31
N ASN A 38 16.98 21.30 -10.22
CA ASN A 38 16.81 19.86 -10.47
C ASN A 38 17.19 19.03 -9.22
N GLN A 39 18.30 19.38 -8.57
CA GLN A 39 18.71 18.75 -7.32
C GLN A 39 17.73 19.01 -6.18
N PHE A 40 17.19 20.23 -6.10
CA PHE A 40 16.13 20.57 -5.16
C PHE A 40 14.88 19.68 -5.35
N ALA A 41 14.38 19.54 -6.58
CA ALA A 41 13.20 18.71 -6.89
C ALA A 41 13.42 17.22 -6.55
N TYR A 42 14.58 16.68 -6.91
CA TYR A 42 14.99 15.32 -6.57
C TYR A 42 15.03 15.12 -5.04
N THR A 43 15.61 16.08 -4.31
CA THR A 43 15.69 16.06 -2.85
C THR A 43 14.30 16.11 -2.20
N CYS A 44 13.40 16.95 -2.71
CA CYS A 44 12.01 17.00 -2.26
C CYS A 44 11.29 15.66 -2.48
N GLY A 45 11.42 15.04 -3.66
CA GLY A 45 10.85 13.72 -3.95
C GLY A 45 11.35 12.64 -2.99
N ASN A 46 12.65 12.65 -2.66
CA ASN A 46 13.22 11.72 -1.69
C ASN A 46 12.71 11.96 -0.26
N LYS A 47 12.62 13.23 0.18
CA LYS A 47 12.04 13.58 1.49
C LYS A 47 10.56 13.17 1.58
N LEU A 48 9.82 13.21 0.47
CA LEU A 48 8.43 12.76 0.39
C LEU A 48 8.32 11.23 0.46
N ALA A 49 9.18 10.49 -0.24
CA ALA A 49 9.31 9.05 -0.08
C ALA A 49 9.63 8.67 1.37
N THR A 50 10.52 9.42 2.05
CA THR A 50 10.82 9.20 3.47
C THR A 50 9.62 9.48 4.37
N LEU A 51 8.83 10.53 4.09
CA LEU A 51 7.56 10.77 4.77
C LEU A 51 6.60 9.60 4.58
N ASN A 52 6.47 9.06 3.36
CA ASN A 52 5.65 7.88 3.05
C ASN A 52 6.10 6.64 3.84
N ASP A 53 7.41 6.39 3.91
CA ASP A 53 7.98 5.30 4.71
C ASP A 53 7.71 5.47 6.21
N LYS A 54 7.77 6.70 6.73
CA LYS A 54 7.43 6.99 8.14
C LYS A 54 5.95 6.85 8.44
N ILE A 55 5.08 7.12 7.46
CA ILE A 55 3.63 6.85 7.57
C ILE A 55 3.39 5.34 7.63
N THR A 56 4.03 4.55 6.74
CA THR A 56 4.00 3.08 6.83
C THR A 56 4.49 2.57 8.20
N GLN A 57 5.49 3.21 8.80
CA GLN A 57 5.97 2.84 10.14
C GLN A 57 5.00 3.25 11.27
N LEU A 58 4.36 4.42 11.16
CA LEU A 58 3.30 4.87 12.08
C LEU A 58 2.08 3.95 12.00
N GLU A 59 1.68 3.47 10.81
CA GLU A 59 0.60 2.50 10.60
C GLU A 59 0.95 1.12 11.19
N GLN A 60 2.19 0.66 11.02
CA GLN A 60 2.71 -0.56 11.67
C GLN A 60 2.75 -0.44 13.20
N SER A 61 3.02 0.74 13.75
CA SER A 61 3.10 0.95 15.20
C SER A 61 1.72 1.12 15.84
N LEU A 62 0.76 1.71 15.11
CA LEU A 62 -0.64 1.80 15.50
C LEU A 62 -1.30 0.42 15.51
N ASP A 63 -1.11 -0.38 14.45
CA ASP A 63 -1.52 -1.81 14.39
C ASP A 63 -0.93 -2.62 15.56
N PHE A 64 0.31 -2.34 15.95
CA PHE A 64 0.97 -3.02 17.07
C PHE A 64 0.38 -2.63 18.45
N LEU A 65 0.01 -1.36 18.66
CA LEU A 65 -0.50 -0.83 19.94
C LEU A 65 -2.00 -1.07 20.16
N GLU A 66 -2.83 -1.02 19.11
CA GLU A 66 -4.25 -1.38 19.23
C GLU A 66 -4.41 -2.89 19.47
N ALA A 67 -3.59 -3.71 18.81
CA ALA A 67 -3.56 -5.15 19.03
C ALA A 67 -3.16 -5.57 20.46
N LYS A 68 -2.46 -4.70 21.21
CA LYS A 68 -2.00 -5.01 22.56
C LYS A 68 -3.01 -4.68 23.67
N LEU A 69 -3.93 -3.73 23.45
CA LEU A 69 -4.69 -3.09 24.55
C LEU A 69 -6.21 -3.05 24.38
N SER A 70 -6.74 -3.32 23.19
CA SER A 70 -8.17 -3.38 22.90
C SER A 70 -9.00 -4.38 23.71
N ARG A 71 -9.33 -4.09 24.99
CA ARG A 71 -10.29 -4.80 25.86
C ARG A 71 -11.06 -5.92 25.17
N VAL A 72 -10.95 -7.14 25.71
CA VAL A 72 -11.96 -8.20 25.53
C VAL A 72 -13.35 -7.54 25.50
N HIS A 73 -13.95 -7.47 24.31
CA HIS A 73 -15.30 -6.95 24.13
C HIS A 73 -16.30 -7.96 24.69
N SER A 74 -15.97 -9.24 24.50
CA SER A 74 -16.80 -10.36 24.91
C SER A 74 -16.34 -10.89 26.26
N HIS A 75 -17.03 -10.53 27.33
CA HIS A 75 -16.72 -11.04 28.67
C HIS A 75 -17.13 -12.50 28.84
N THR A 76 -18.00 -13.00 27.95
CA THR A 76 -18.44 -14.39 27.92
C THR A 76 -18.31 -15.02 26.54
N ALA A 77 -18.23 -16.35 26.49
CA ALA A 77 -18.21 -17.09 25.23
C ALA A 77 -19.49 -16.91 24.40
N ASN A 78 -20.62 -16.63 25.04
CA ASN A 78 -21.89 -16.38 24.37
C ASN A 78 -21.89 -15.05 23.63
N GLU A 79 -21.36 -13.98 24.25
CA GLU A 79 -21.19 -12.68 23.60
C GLU A 79 -20.26 -12.79 22.39
N ALA A 80 -19.12 -13.45 22.55
CA ALA A 80 -18.16 -13.68 21.46
C ALA A 80 -18.82 -14.45 20.29
N ARG A 81 -19.61 -15.49 20.61
CA ARG A 81 -20.35 -16.26 19.61
C ARG A 81 -21.38 -15.40 18.89
N LEU A 82 -22.09 -14.51 19.59
CA LEU A 82 -23.07 -13.62 18.98
C LEU A 82 -22.38 -12.62 18.03
N GLU A 83 -21.25 -12.04 18.43
CA GLU A 83 -20.49 -11.12 17.59
C GLU A 83 -19.95 -11.80 16.32
N VAL A 84 -19.39 -13.01 16.44
CA VAL A 84 -18.99 -13.81 15.28
C VAL A 84 -20.18 -14.08 14.36
N LEU A 85 -21.37 -14.36 14.91
CA LEU A 85 -22.58 -14.57 14.10
C LEU A 85 -23.08 -13.29 13.43
N LYS A 86 -22.95 -12.12 14.08
CA LYS A 86 -23.28 -10.82 13.47
C LYS A 86 -22.36 -10.55 12.28
N LEU A 87 -21.06 -10.72 12.47
CA LEU A 87 -20.06 -10.58 11.41
C LEU A 87 -20.33 -11.54 10.25
N TYR A 88 -20.60 -12.82 10.55
CA TYR A 88 -20.93 -13.83 9.53
C TYR A 88 -22.17 -13.44 8.72
N LYS A 89 -23.24 -12.99 9.39
CA LYS A 89 -24.46 -12.52 8.71
C LYS A 89 -24.18 -11.29 7.85
N ASN A 90 -23.31 -10.39 8.30
CA ASN A 90 -22.92 -9.22 7.54
C ASN A 90 -22.20 -9.62 6.25
N PHE A 91 -21.17 -10.46 6.35
CA PHE A 91 -20.48 -11.04 5.19
C PHE A 91 -21.44 -11.70 4.21
N GLN A 92 -22.35 -12.56 4.68
CA GLN A 92 -23.33 -13.24 3.84
C GLN A 92 -24.29 -12.28 3.12
N ARG A 93 -24.57 -11.12 3.72
CA ARG A 93 -25.44 -10.08 3.15
C ARG A 93 -24.73 -9.30 2.04
N ILE A 94 -23.48 -8.89 2.26
CA ILE A 94 -22.68 -8.18 1.24
C ILE A 94 -22.21 -9.09 0.11
N THR A 95 -22.20 -10.41 0.35
CA THR A 95 -21.70 -11.43 -0.58
C THR A 95 -22.18 -11.27 -2.02
N PRO A 96 -23.48 -11.12 -2.31
CA PRO A 96 -23.94 -10.99 -3.70
C PRO A 96 -23.43 -9.73 -4.39
N THR A 97 -23.31 -8.63 -3.64
CA THR A 97 -22.84 -7.34 -4.14
C THR A 97 -21.38 -7.44 -4.58
N PHE A 98 -20.49 -7.83 -3.65
CA PHE A 98 -19.07 -7.88 -4.01
C PHE A 98 -18.73 -9.07 -4.92
N TRP A 99 -19.50 -10.17 -4.89
CA TRP A 99 -19.35 -11.25 -5.89
C TRP A 99 -19.52 -10.73 -7.32
N TRP A 100 -20.47 -9.80 -7.52
CA TRP A 100 -20.69 -9.13 -8.80
C TRP A 100 -19.62 -8.07 -9.09
N ASP A 101 -19.37 -7.16 -8.14
CA ASP A 101 -18.46 -6.02 -8.33
C ASP A 101 -17.02 -6.45 -8.63
N TYR A 102 -16.57 -7.52 -7.97
CA TYR A 102 -15.23 -8.09 -8.16
C TYR A 102 -15.19 -9.17 -9.25
N GLN A 103 -16.28 -9.37 -10.00
CA GLN A 103 -16.37 -10.30 -11.15
C GLN A 103 -15.96 -11.73 -10.78
N LEU A 104 -16.38 -12.23 -9.61
CA LEU A 104 -16.03 -13.57 -9.11
C LEU A 104 -16.96 -14.66 -9.66
N THR A 105 -17.43 -14.48 -10.89
CA THR A 105 -18.45 -15.30 -11.56
C THR A 105 -17.97 -16.71 -11.92
N ASP A 106 -16.66 -16.94 -11.90
CA ASP A 106 -16.05 -18.28 -12.05
C ASP A 106 -16.61 -19.29 -11.02
N TYR A 107 -17.14 -18.80 -9.90
CA TYR A 107 -17.75 -19.61 -8.85
C TYR A 107 -19.24 -19.30 -8.73
N PRO A 108 -20.12 -20.33 -8.76
CA PRO A 108 -21.52 -20.13 -8.46
C PRO A 108 -21.71 -19.49 -7.07
N LEU A 109 -22.57 -18.48 -6.96
CA LEU A 109 -22.84 -17.77 -5.70
C LEU A 109 -23.12 -18.69 -4.49
N PRO A 110 -23.87 -19.80 -4.62
CA PRO A 110 -24.04 -20.74 -3.49
C PRO A 110 -22.72 -21.37 -3.03
N VAL A 111 -21.85 -21.74 -3.98
CA VAL A 111 -20.52 -22.29 -3.68
C VAL A 111 -19.67 -21.22 -2.99
N PHE A 112 -19.72 -19.98 -3.46
CA PHE A 112 -19.02 -18.83 -2.89
C PHE A 112 -19.42 -18.54 -1.43
N ARG A 113 -20.73 -18.60 -1.11
CA ARG A 113 -21.21 -18.49 0.28
C ARG A 113 -20.71 -19.62 1.18
N GLU A 114 -20.64 -20.84 0.67
CA GLU A 114 -20.07 -21.97 1.41
C GLU A 114 -18.56 -21.79 1.64
N ILE A 115 -17.83 -21.14 0.74
CA ILE A 115 -16.41 -20.80 0.93
C ILE A 115 -16.22 -19.80 2.08
N ILE A 116 -17.04 -18.74 2.14
CA ILE A 116 -17.03 -17.79 3.26
C ILE A 116 -17.30 -18.54 4.57
N LYS A 117 -18.31 -19.42 4.60
CA LYS A 117 -18.60 -20.26 5.78
C LYS A 117 -17.42 -21.15 6.17
N LYS A 118 -16.74 -21.77 5.20
CA LYS A 118 -15.52 -22.55 5.47
C LYS A 118 -14.44 -21.69 6.13
N GLN A 119 -14.25 -20.44 5.71
CA GLN A 119 -13.27 -19.53 6.33
C GLN A 119 -13.56 -19.25 7.82
N PHE A 120 -14.83 -19.04 8.19
CA PHE A 120 -15.21 -18.92 9.60
C PHE A 120 -14.96 -20.22 10.39
N LEU A 121 -15.29 -21.37 9.81
CA LEU A 121 -15.12 -22.68 10.45
C LEU A 121 -13.64 -23.04 10.71
N LYS A 122 -12.69 -22.51 9.93
CA LYS A 122 -11.25 -22.71 10.18
C LYS A 122 -10.85 -22.28 11.59
N ASN A 123 -11.43 -21.19 12.09
CA ASN A 123 -11.14 -20.65 13.41
C ASN A 123 -12.02 -21.24 14.52
N ALA A 124 -12.85 -22.25 14.24
CA ALA A 124 -13.79 -22.82 15.22
C ALA A 124 -13.11 -23.48 16.44
N HIS A 125 -11.83 -23.83 16.34
CA HIS A 125 -11.04 -24.41 17.42
C HIS A 125 -10.54 -23.37 18.44
N VAL A 126 -10.60 -22.07 18.11
CA VAL A 126 -10.12 -20.98 18.97
C VAL A 126 -11.08 -20.78 20.15
N LYS A 127 -10.54 -20.81 21.37
CA LYS A 127 -11.31 -20.67 22.62
C LYS A 127 -11.02 -19.39 23.41
N ASP A 128 -9.91 -18.71 23.15
CA ASP A 128 -9.54 -17.48 23.85
C ASP A 128 -10.36 -16.30 23.32
N LEU A 129 -11.12 -15.66 24.22
CA LEU A 129 -12.02 -14.55 23.90
C LEU A 129 -11.29 -13.37 23.24
N ARG A 130 -10.05 -13.07 23.66
CA ARG A 130 -9.25 -11.98 23.06
C ARG A 130 -8.95 -12.24 21.60
N ILE A 131 -8.64 -13.50 21.29
CA ILE A 131 -8.31 -13.90 19.93
C ILE A 131 -9.59 -13.86 19.07
N ILE A 132 -10.73 -14.30 19.63
CA ILE A 132 -12.01 -14.23 18.94
C ILE A 132 -12.38 -12.78 18.63
N ASP A 133 -12.34 -11.88 19.62
CA ASP A 133 -12.68 -10.47 19.44
C ASP A 133 -11.74 -9.78 18.44
N ARG A 134 -10.44 -10.09 18.49
CA ARG A 134 -9.48 -9.59 17.51
C ARG A 134 -9.82 -10.07 16.10
N LYS A 135 -10.15 -11.36 15.94
CA LYS A 135 -10.55 -11.95 14.65
C LYS A 135 -11.85 -11.34 14.11
N VAL A 136 -12.78 -10.99 15.01
CA VAL A 136 -14.00 -10.28 14.64
C VAL A 136 -13.66 -8.88 14.12
N GLY A 137 -12.78 -8.14 14.81
CA GLY A 137 -12.31 -6.83 14.36
C GLY A 137 -11.60 -6.88 13.00
N GLU A 138 -10.69 -7.84 12.80
CA GLU A 138 -10.05 -8.12 11.51
C GLU A 138 -11.10 -8.33 10.41
N GLY A 139 -12.14 -9.13 10.68
CA GLY A 139 -13.19 -9.39 9.71
C GLY A 139 -14.06 -8.17 9.37
N TYR A 140 -14.30 -7.25 10.30
CA TYR A 140 -15.00 -6.00 9.98
C TYR A 140 -14.14 -5.07 9.10
N LYS A 141 -12.83 -4.99 9.37
CA LYS A 141 -11.87 -4.26 8.52
C LYS A 141 -11.81 -4.83 7.10
N ASP A 142 -11.91 -6.15 6.97
CA ASP A 142 -11.99 -6.82 5.65
C ASP A 142 -13.28 -6.41 4.90
N ILE A 143 -14.43 -6.33 5.59
CA ILE A 143 -15.69 -5.85 4.99
C ILE A 143 -15.52 -4.42 4.49
N GLU A 144 -15.03 -3.52 5.33
CA GLU A 144 -14.81 -2.12 4.96
C GLU A 144 -13.87 -2.01 3.76
N SER A 145 -12.78 -2.77 3.76
CA SER A 145 -11.81 -2.77 2.66
C SER A 145 -12.41 -3.25 1.34
N ILE A 146 -13.37 -4.19 1.41
CA ILE A 146 -14.11 -4.68 0.23
C ILE A 146 -15.12 -3.63 -0.25
N GLU A 147 -15.89 -3.03 0.66
CA GLU A 147 -16.93 -2.03 0.34
C GLU A 147 -16.33 -0.75 -0.25
N TRP A 148 -15.20 -0.29 0.30
CA TRP A 148 -14.49 0.90 -0.18
C TRP A 148 -13.56 0.64 -1.36
N ALA A 149 -13.54 -0.58 -1.88
CA ALA A 149 -12.64 -1.00 -2.97
C ALA A 149 -11.15 -0.72 -2.67
N TRP A 150 -10.75 -0.77 -1.39
CA TRP A 150 -9.35 -0.75 -0.98
C TRP A 150 -8.66 -2.08 -1.30
N TYR A 151 -9.44 -3.17 -1.36
CA TYR A 151 -8.97 -4.44 -1.92
C TYR A 151 -9.18 -4.48 -3.43
N ASN A 152 -8.23 -5.10 -4.13
CA ASN A 152 -8.40 -5.45 -5.53
C ASN A 152 -9.00 -6.87 -5.66
N PRO A 153 -9.55 -7.26 -6.83
CA PRO A 153 -10.16 -8.58 -7.03
C PRO A 153 -9.25 -9.76 -6.71
N ASP A 154 -7.96 -9.64 -7.03
CA ASP A 154 -6.99 -10.69 -6.72
C ASP A 154 -6.74 -10.82 -5.21
N HIS A 155 -6.76 -9.72 -4.46
CA HIS A 155 -6.66 -9.72 -3.00
C HIS A 155 -7.85 -10.46 -2.39
N VAL A 156 -9.07 -10.15 -2.82
CA VAL A 156 -10.30 -10.83 -2.35
C VAL A 156 -10.27 -12.31 -2.72
N ARG A 157 -9.86 -12.66 -3.95
CA ARG A 157 -9.69 -14.05 -4.37
C ARG A 157 -8.66 -14.77 -3.50
N ASN A 158 -7.49 -14.19 -3.26
CA ASN A 158 -6.47 -14.78 -2.39
C ASN A 158 -6.95 -14.93 -0.95
N PHE A 159 -7.61 -13.92 -0.39
CA PHE A 159 -8.18 -13.97 0.95
C PHE A 159 -9.14 -15.17 1.12
N LEU A 160 -10.03 -15.40 0.15
CA LEU A 160 -11.03 -16.48 0.22
C LEU A 160 -10.49 -17.87 -0.20
N PHE A 161 -9.49 -17.93 -1.08
CA PHE A 161 -9.09 -19.16 -1.77
C PHE A 161 -7.61 -19.56 -1.59
N ARG A 162 -6.86 -18.95 -0.68
CA ARG A 162 -5.42 -19.25 -0.41
C ARG A 162 -5.06 -20.74 -0.30
N GLU A 163 -6.01 -21.63 0.02
CA GLU A 163 -5.82 -23.08 0.15
C GLU A 163 -6.16 -23.91 -1.12
N ASN A 164 -6.80 -23.33 -2.13
CA ASN A 164 -7.12 -24.03 -3.39
C ASN A 164 -5.95 -24.02 -4.38
N LEU A 165 -4.81 -23.46 -4.01
CA LEU A 165 -3.54 -23.74 -4.67
C LEU A 165 -3.19 -25.19 -4.31
N GLU A 166 -3.07 -26.06 -5.32
CA GLU A 166 -2.76 -27.50 -5.23
C GLU A 166 -2.12 -27.86 -3.89
N PRO A 167 -2.75 -28.72 -3.06
CA PRO A 167 -2.29 -28.96 -1.71
C PRO A 167 -0.82 -29.35 -1.78
N LYS A 168 0.04 -28.55 -1.12
CA LYS A 168 1.48 -28.81 -1.12
C LYS A 168 1.70 -30.30 -0.88
N PRO A 169 2.45 -30.98 -1.75
CA PRO A 169 2.57 -32.42 -1.70
C PRO A 169 3.05 -32.82 -0.30
N LYS A 170 2.23 -33.60 0.41
CA LYS A 170 2.56 -34.04 1.78
C LYS A 170 3.44 -35.27 1.78
N ASP A 171 3.28 -36.11 0.76
CA ASP A 171 4.04 -37.34 0.56
C ASP A 171 5.40 -37.06 -0.12
N PHE A 172 6.40 -37.86 0.22
CA PHE A 172 7.77 -37.74 -0.28
C PHE A 172 7.81 -37.80 -1.81
N LEU A 173 7.10 -38.74 -2.43
CA LEU A 173 7.12 -38.91 -3.88
C LEU A 173 6.54 -37.69 -4.60
N SER A 174 5.45 -37.14 -4.07
CA SER A 174 4.82 -35.95 -4.64
C SER A 174 5.69 -34.70 -4.48
N LYS A 175 6.46 -34.57 -3.37
CA LYS A 175 7.45 -33.48 -3.19
C LYS A 175 8.61 -33.61 -4.16
N PHE A 176 9.13 -34.83 -4.30
CA PHE A 176 10.23 -35.16 -5.20
C PHE A 176 9.87 -34.84 -6.67
N LEU A 177 8.67 -35.23 -7.12
CA LEU A 177 8.22 -34.99 -8.49
C LEU A 177 7.98 -33.50 -8.80
N GLN A 178 7.57 -32.71 -7.81
CA GLN A 178 7.34 -31.27 -7.97
C GLN A 178 8.62 -30.43 -7.79
N LYS A 179 9.76 -31.04 -7.43
CA LYS A 179 11.03 -30.35 -7.14
C LYS A 179 10.86 -29.20 -6.13
N VAL A 180 10.01 -29.40 -5.13
CA VAL A 180 9.81 -28.47 -4.02
C VAL A 180 10.37 -29.13 -2.77
N ASP A 181 11.38 -28.51 -2.15
CA ASP A 181 11.95 -28.96 -0.86
C ASP A 181 10.93 -28.82 0.29
#